data_AF-A0A3D4M8Q1-F1
#
_entry.id   AF-A0A3D4M8Q1-F1
#
_cell.length_a   1.000
_cell.length_b   1.000
_cell.length_c   1.000
_cell.angle_alpha   90.00
_cell.angle_beta   90.00
_cell.angle_gamma   90.00
#
_symmetry.space_group_name_H-M   'P 1'
#
loop_
_entity.id
_entity.type
_entity.pdbx_description
1 polymer ?
#
loop_
_entity_poly.entity_id
_entity_poly.type
_entity_poly.pdbx_seq_one_letter_code
_entity_poly.pdbx_strand_id
1 'polypeptide(L)' 'MVLLEINLAIVIASAAVFTLVILLLVVMLQIAAKKLVQQGDVKILINGERTITVPAGGTLL' A
#
# COMPACT_ATOMS: atom_id res chain seq x y z
N MET A 1 -30.85 35.09 2.67
CA MET A 1 -29.62 35.28 3.46
C MET A 1 -29.38 34.08 4.38
N VAL A 2 -29.27 32.88 3.81
CA VAL A 2 -29.07 31.60 4.53
C VAL A 2 -27.85 30.83 3.95
N LEU A 3 -27.18 31.41 2.95
CA LEU A 3 -26.19 30.72 2.10
C LEU A 3 -24.75 31.24 2.28
N LEU A 4 -24.43 31.99 3.34
CA LEU A 4 -23.10 32.58 3.47
C LEU A 4 -22.54 32.55 4.90
N GLU A 5 -22.49 31.36 5.49
CA GLU A 5 -21.61 31.09 6.63
C GLU A 5 -20.78 29.84 6.29
N ILE A 6 -19.75 30.00 5.46
CA ILE A 6 -18.75 28.93 5.27
C ILE A 6 -17.89 28.92 6.52
N ASN A 7 -18.14 27.97 7.40
CA ASN A 7 -17.28 27.74 8.54
C ASN A 7 -15.99 27.03 8.07
N LEU A 8 -14.96 27.83 7.80
CA LEU A 8 -13.64 27.33 7.36
C LEU A 8 -13.06 26.27 8.31
N ALA A 9 -13.34 26.36 9.61
CA ALA A 9 -12.87 25.37 10.57
C ALA A 9 -13.49 23.99 10.29
N ILE A 10 -14.78 23.92 9.93
CA ILE A 10 -15.46 22.66 9.59
C ILE A 10 -14.90 22.06 8.30
N VAL A 11 -14.64 22.91 7.29
CA VAL A 11 -14.08 22.45 6.00
C VAL A 11 -12.69 21.88 6.20
N ILE A 12 -11.82 22.59 6.92
CA ILE A 12 -10.44 22.15 7.17
C ILE A 12 -10.43 20.90 8.04
N ALA A 13 -11.24 20.84 9.10
CA ALA A 13 -11.32 19.68 9.98
C ALA A 13 -11.82 18.43 9.24
N SER A 14 -12.87 18.57 8.42
CA SER A 14 -13.41 17.43 7.65
C SER A 14 -12.42 16.92 6.60
N ALA A 15 -11.75 17.82 5.88
CA ALA A 15 -10.68 17.45 4.95
C ALA A 15 -9.52 16.73 5.65
N ALA A 16 -9.04 17.27 6.78
CA ALA A 16 -7.94 16.67 7.54
C ALA A 16 -8.27 15.27 8.05
N VAL A 17 -9.45 15.07 8.65
CA VAL A 17 -9.89 13.75 9.13
C VAL A 17 -10.04 12.76 7.98
N PHE A 18 -10.63 13.18 6.86
CA PHE A 18 -10.80 12.32 5.70
C PHE A 18 -9.45 11.88 5.12
N THR A 19 -8.50 12.81 4.98
CA THR A 19 -7.14 12.49 4.55
C THR A 19 -6.44 11.54 5.52
N LEU A 20 -6.56 11.75 6.83
CA LEU A 20 -5.98 10.86 7.84
C LEU A 20 -6.51 9.43 7.74
N VAL A 21 -7.81 9.25 7.54
CA VAL A 21 -8.41 7.92 7.37
C VAL A 21 -7.86 7.22 6.12
N ILE A 22 -7.77 7.92 4.99
CA ILE A 22 -7.19 7.35 3.75
C ILE A 22 -5.73 6.96 3.99
N LEU A 23 -4.93 7.82 4.60
CA LEU A 23 -3.52 7.52 4.90
C LEU A 23 -3.39 6.31 5.82
N LEU A 24 -4.22 6.20 6.85
CA LEU A 24 -4.26 5.05 7.77
C LEU A 24 -4.56 3.75 6.99
N LEU A 25 -5.57 3.77 6.12
CA LEU A 25 -5.92 2.62 5.27
C LEU A 25 -4.76 2.24 4.34
N VAL A 26 -4.12 3.20 3.67
CA VAL A 26 -2.98 2.94 2.78
C VAL A 26 -1.81 2.34 3.54
N VAL A 27 -1.49 2.85 4.74
CA VAL A 27 -0.44 2.27 5.58
C VAL A 27 -0.76 0.83 5.97
N MET A 28 -2.02 0.52 6.32
CA MET A 28 -2.42 -0.85 6.60
C MET A 28 -2.25 -1.77 5.39
N LEU A 29 -2.64 -1.33 4.19
CA LEU A 29 -2.42 -2.08 2.95
C LEU A 29 -0.92 -2.29 2.67
N GLN A 30 -0.08 -1.28 2.89
CA GLN A 30 1.37 -1.39 2.72
C GLN A 30 1.98 -2.40 3.70
N ILE A 31 1.54 -2.42 4.96
CA ILE A 31 1.98 -3.40 5.97
C ILE A 31 1.55 -4.81 5.55
N ALA A 32 0.30 -4.97 5.08
CA ALA A 32 -0.20 -6.24 4.58
C ALA A 32 0.62 -6.72 3.37
N ALA A 33 0.86 -5.84 2.39
CA ALA A 33 1.67 -6.15 1.22
C ALA A 33 3.10 -6.57 1.59
N LYS A 34 3.74 -5.88 2.54
CA LYS A 34 5.08 -6.24 3.02
C LYS A 34 5.14 -7.63 3.68
N LYS A 35 4.04 -8.09 4.28
CA LYS A 35 3.98 -9.39 4.97
C LYS A 35 3.50 -10.54 4.08
N LEU A 36 2.58 -10.27 3.17
CA LEU A 36 1.90 -11.28 2.37
C LEU A 36 2.53 -11.46 0.98
N VAL A 37 3.31 -10.50 0.52
CA VAL A 37 4.04 -10.57 -0.75
C VAL A 37 5.52 -10.77 -0.44
N GLN A 38 6.13 -11.77 -1.08
CA GLN A 38 7.57 -12.00 -0.98
C GLN A 38 8.32 -10.79 -1.52
N GLN A 39 9.22 -10.24 -0.71
CA GLN A 39 10.04 -9.09 -1.04
C GLN A 39 11.48 -9.57 -1.29
N GLY A 40 12.11 -9.06 -2.34
CA GLY A 40 13.50 -9.39 -2.67
C GLY A 40 13.66 -10.71 -3.41
N ASP A 41 14.81 -11.34 -3.26
CA ASP A 41 15.16 -12.52 -4.05
C ASP A 41 14.45 -13.78 -3.56
N VAL A 42 13.96 -14.56 -4.52
CA VAL A 42 13.28 -15.83 -4.31
C VAL A 42 14.13 -16.98 -4.85
N LYS A 43 14.02 -18.14 -4.19
CA LYS A 43 14.69 -19.36 -4.61
C LYS A 43 13.74 -20.21 -5.44
N ILE A 44 14.15 -20.56 -6.66
CA ILE A 44 13.39 -21.43 -7.55
C ILE A 44 14.13 -22.75 -7.70
N LEU A 45 13.45 -23.85 -7.40
CA LEU A 45 13.96 -25.21 -7.59
C LEU A 45 13.51 -25.72 -8.96
N ILE A 46 14.46 -25.88 -9.87
CA ILE A 46 14.23 -26.39 -11.22
C ILE A 46 14.39 -27.91 -11.19
N ASN A 47 13.31 -28.62 -11.51
CA ASN A 47 13.26 -30.08 -11.65
C ASN A 47 13.82 -30.88 -10.45
N GLY A 48 13.85 -30.30 -9.25
CA GLY A 48 14.39 -30.97 -8.06
C GLY A 48 15.92 -31.01 -7.97
N GLU A 49 16.64 -30.48 -8.97
CA GLU A 49 18.10 -30.67 -9.10
C GLU A 49 18.88 -29.37 -8.90
N ARG A 50 18.37 -28.23 -9.37
CA ARG A 50 19.09 -26.96 -9.38
C ARG A 50 18.28 -25.85 -8.74
N THR A 51 18.86 -25.15 -7.77
CA THR A 51 18.25 -23.95 -7.18
C THR A 51 18.90 -22.70 -7.76
N ILE A 52 18.09 -21.76 -8.25
CA ILE A 52 18.53 -20.42 -8.66
C ILE A 52 17.89 -19.36 -7.78
N THR A 53 18.59 -18.26 -7.58
CA THR A 53 18.11 -17.09 -6.84
C THR A 53 17.82 -15.98 -7.84
N VAL A 54 16.59 -15.49 -7.88
CA VAL A 54 16.15 -14.43 -8.80
C VAL A 54 15.27 -13.41 -8.09
N PRO A 55 15.21 -12.16 -8.54
CA PRO A 55 14.32 -11.17 -7.95
C PRO A 55 12.85 -11.58 -8.09
N ALA A 56 12.05 -11.38 -7.03
CA ALA A 56 10.62 -11.62 -7.07
C ALA A 56 9.91 -10.74 -8.11
N GLY A 57 8.87 -11.29 -8.75
CA GLY A 57 7.99 -10.55 -9.67
C GLY A 57 8.47 -10.45 -11.12
N GLY A 58 9.65 -10.99 -11.45
CA GLY A 58 10.14 -11.13 -12.82
C GLY A 58 9.49 -12.30 -13.59
N THR A 59 9.74 -12.34 -14.90
CA THR A 59 9.35 -13.48 -15.76
C THR A 59 10.44 -14.57 -15.75
N LEU A 60 10.07 -15.80 -16.08
CA LEU A 60 11.01 -16.93 -16.23
C LEU A 60 11.68 -17.00 -17.61
N LEU A 61 11.25 -16.15 -18.55
CA LEU A 61 11.83 -15.97 -19.88
C LEU A 61 12.99 -14.97 -19.81
#